data_AF-A0A934PED4-F1
#
_entry.id   AF-A0A934PED4-F1
#
_cell.length_a   1.000
_cell.length_b   1.000
_cell.length_c   1.000
_cell.angle_alpha   90.00
_cell.angle_beta   90.00
_cell.angle_gamma   90.00
#
_symmetry.space_group_name_H-M   'P 1'
#
loop_
_entity.id
_entity.type
_entity.pdbx_description
1 polymer ?
#
loop_
_entity_poly.entity_id
_entity_poly.type
_entity_poly.pdbx_seq_one_letter_code
_entity_poly.pdbx_strand_id
1 'polypeptide(L)' 'MSIEPDRLSPVQDEFYQALMAAHAGLDETESHALNARLVLMLANRIGDVNVLTQLLQSARSYSND' A
#
# COMPACT_ATOMS: atom_id res chain seq x y z
N MET A 1 19.07 5.26 2.15
CA MET A 1 17.78 4.53 2.20
C MET A 1 16.95 5.18 3.29
N SER A 2 16.14 6.18 2.96
CA SER A 2 15.23 6.79 3.94
C SER A 2 14.10 5.81 4.15
N ILE A 3 14.25 4.96 5.16
CA ILE A 3 13.14 4.18 5.68
C ILE A 3 12.26 5.20 6.39
N GLU A 4 11.19 5.64 5.72
CA GLU A 4 10.13 6.38 6.39
C GLU A 4 9.81 5.68 7.72
N PRO A 5 9.64 6.41 8.82
CA PRO A 5 9.42 5.79 10.12
C PRO A 5 8.25 4.82 10.04
N ASP A 6 8.43 3.59 10.54
CA ASP A 6 7.34 2.63 10.63
C ASP A 6 6.24 3.23 11.52
N ARG A 7 5.11 3.56 10.88
CA ARG A 7 3.94 4.15 11.54
C ARG A 7 2.89 3.10 11.92
N LEU A 8 3.13 1.83 11.59
CA LEU A 8 2.22 0.74 11.87
C LEU A 8 2.66 -0.08 13.08
N SER A 9 3.90 0.04 13.56
CA SER A 9 4.30 -0.59 14.82
C SER A 9 3.48 -0.08 16.03
N PRO A 10 2.94 -0.96 16.90
CA PRO A 10 3.07 -2.43 16.93
C PRO A 10 1.90 -3.20 16.28
N VAL A 11 1.01 -2.52 15.55
CA VAL A 11 -0.22 -3.07 14.94
C VAL A 11 -0.06 -3.50 13.48
N GLN A 12 1.16 -3.56 12.96
CA GLN A 12 1.45 -3.94 11.57
C GLN A 12 0.91 -5.34 11.22
N ASP A 13 0.93 -6.24 12.20
CA ASP A 13 0.42 -7.61 12.05
C ASP A 13 -1.10 -7.63 11.89
N GLU A 14 -1.83 -6.77 12.62
CA GLU A 14 -3.29 -6.66 12.52
C GLU A 14 -3.70 -6.16 11.13
N PHE A 15 -3.02 -5.12 10.63
CA PHE A 15 -3.28 -4.60 9.29
C PHE A 15 -2.95 -5.64 8.21
N TYR A 16 -1.82 -6.34 8.32
CA TYR A 16 -1.45 -7.39 7.36
C TYR A 16 -2.49 -8.51 7.33
N GLN A 17 -2.96 -8.96 8.49
CA GLN A 17 -4.03 -9.97 8.58
C GLN A 17 -5.33 -9.48 7.92
N ALA A 18 -5.73 -8.24 8.18
CA ALA A 18 -6.92 -7.66 7.55
C ALA A 18 -6.79 -7.56 6.02
N LEU A 19 -5.60 -7.20 5.53
CA LEU A 19 -5.31 -7.15 4.10
C LEU A 19 -5.41 -8.54 3.46
N MET A 20 -4.78 -9.55 4.07
CA MET A 20 -4.85 -10.93 3.56
C MET A 20 -6.28 -11.48 3.58
N ALA A 21 -7.04 -11.19 4.63
CA ALA A 21 -8.45 -11.57 4.71
C ALA A 21 -9.28 -10.93 3.60
N ALA A 22 -8.99 -9.68 3.22
CA ALA A 22 -9.69 -9.00 2.13
C ALA A 22 -9.43 -9.64 0.75
N HIS A 23 -8.32 -10.36 0.58
CA HIS A 23 -7.99 -11.11 -0.64
C HIS A 23 -8.56 -12.54 -0.66
N ALA A 24 -9.06 -13.06 0.46
CA ALA A 24 -9.50 -14.45 0.55
C ALA A 24 -10.66 -14.75 -0.42
N GLY A 25 -10.47 -15.74 -1.29
CA GLY A 25 -11.47 -16.17 -2.28
C GLY A 25 -11.49 -15.37 -3.57
N LEU A 26 -10.63 -14.35 -3.72
CA LEU A 26 -10.46 -13.61 -4.97
C LEU A 26 -9.49 -14.33 -5.90
N ASP A 27 -9.75 -14.26 -7.20
CA ASP A 27 -8.74 -14.61 -8.20
C ASP A 27 -7.65 -13.52 -8.35
N GLU A 28 -6.65 -13.77 -9.19
CA GLU A 28 -5.55 -12.83 -9.43
C GLU A 28 -6.04 -11.47 -9.98
N THR A 29 -7.01 -11.49 -10.90
CA THR A 29 -7.53 -10.26 -11.51
C THR A 29 -8.33 -9.44 -10.50
N GLU A 30 -9.17 -10.10 -9.71
CA GLU A 30 -9.95 -9.48 -8.64
C GLU A 30 -9.05 -8.93 -7.53
N SER A 31 -8.00 -9.68 -7.16
CA SER A 31 -6.97 -9.26 -6.22
C SER A 31 -6.23 -8.00 -6.68
N HIS A 32 -5.84 -7.93 -7.97
CA HIS A 32 -5.26 -6.72 -8.56
C HIS A 32 -6.25 -5.55 -8.56
N ALA A 33 -7.53 -5.80 -8.86
CA ALA A 33 -8.56 -4.78 -8.83
C ALA A 33 -8.80 -4.24 -7.40
N LEU A 34 -8.74 -5.10 -6.37
CA LEU A 34 -8.79 -4.70 -4.97
C LEU A 34 -7.62 -3.77 -4.63
N ASN A 35 -6.39 -4.18 -4.97
CA ASN A 35 -5.20 -3.38 -4.70
C ASN A 35 -5.25 -2.02 -5.39
N ALA A 36 -5.66 -1.95 -6.66
CA ALA A 36 -5.82 -0.69 -7.38
C ALA A 36 -6.81 0.25 -6.69
N ARG A 37 -7.97 -0.27 -6.25
CA ARG A 37 -8.97 0.52 -5.51
C ARG A 37 -8.42 1.00 -4.17
N LEU A 38 -7.72 0.14 -3.43
CA LEU A 38 -7.10 0.50 -2.15
C LEU A 38 -6.09 1.64 -2.32
N VAL A 39 -5.21 1.57 -3.32
CA VAL A 39 -4.26 2.64 -3.64
C VAL A 39 -4.97 3.95 -3.92
N LEU A 40 -6.04 3.95 -4.73
CA LEU A 40 -6.81 5.17 -5.03
C LEU A 40 -7.49 5.75 -3.78
N MET A 41 -8.05 4.91 -2.91
CA MET A 41 -8.67 5.35 -1.65
C MET A 41 -7.65 5.96 -0.69
N LEU A 42 -6.48 5.34 -0.55
CA LEU A 42 -5.38 5.87 0.26
C LEU A 42 -4.84 7.18 -0.33
N ALA A 43 -4.71 7.27 -1.66
CA ALA A 43 -4.27 8.49 -2.34
C ALA A 43 -5.24 9.66 -2.07
N ASN A 44 -6.55 9.41 -2.18
CA ASN A 44 -7.57 10.39 -1.84
C ASN A 44 -7.53 10.80 -0.36
N ARG A 45 -7.21 9.87 0.55
CA ARG A 45 -7.06 10.17 1.98
C ARG A 45 -5.83 11.04 2.26
N ILE A 46 -4.74 10.87 1.50
CA ILE A 46 -3.51 11.67 1.63
C ILE A 46 -3.71 13.08 1.05
N GLY A 47 -4.33 13.20 -0.13
CA GLY A 47 -4.74 14.49 -0.71
C GLY A 47 -3.61 15.41 -1.21
N ASP A 48 -2.34 14.98 -1.15
CA ASP A 48 -1.18 15.76 -1.59
C ASP A 48 -0.42 15.04 -2.72
N VAL A 49 -0.45 15.64 -3.93
CA VAL A 49 0.19 15.09 -5.13
C VAL A 49 1.72 14.98 -5.03
N ASN A 50 2.37 15.86 -4.26
CA ASN A 50 3.83 15.83 -4.10
C ASN A 50 4.22 14.63 -3.22
N VAL A 51 3.49 14.41 -2.11
CA VAL A 51 3.67 13.24 -1.25
C VAL A 51 3.43 11.96 -2.04
N LEU A 52 2.34 11.90 -2.82
CA LEU A 52 2.02 10.72 -3.64
C LEU A 52 3.11 10.44 -4.69
N THR A 53 3.65 11.47 -5.33
CA THR A 53 4.72 11.32 -6.32
C THR A 53 6.01 10.80 -5.69
N GLN A 54 6.37 11.29 -4.50
CA GLN A 54 7.54 10.78 -3.75
C GLN A 54 7.35 9.31 -3.35
N LEU A 55 6.15 8.92 -2.88
CA LEU A 55 5.84 7.54 -2.55
C LEU A 55 5.98 6.61 -3.77
N LEU A 56 5.51 7.04 -4.94
CA LEU A 56 5.67 6.27 -6.19
C LEU A 56 7.14 6.10 -6.60
N GLN A 57 7.95 7.14 -6.45
CA GLN A 57 9.39 7.08 -6.71
C GLN A 57 10.10 6.11 -5.75
N SER A 58 9.79 6.19 -4.46
CA SER A 58 10.32 5.26 -3.44
C SER A 58 9.90 3.82 -3.71
N ALA A 59 8.61 3.57 -3.98
CA ALA A 59 8.11 2.23 -4.29
C ALA A 59 8.81 1.61 -5.50
N ARG A 60 9.06 2.41 -6.55
CA ARG A 60 9.81 1.95 -7.74
C ARG A 60 11.28 1.67 -7.44
N SER A 61 11.90 2.38 -6.50
CA SER A 61 13.29 2.12 -6.11
C SER A 61 13.44 0.75 -5.44
N TYR A 62 12.48 0.33 -4.60
CA TYR A 62 12.50 -0.98 -3.93
C TYR A 62 12.25 -2.16 -4.86
N SER A 63 11.70 -1.95 -6.06
CA SER A 63 11.48 -3.03 -7.03
C SER A 63 12.73 -3.38 -7.86
N ASN A 64 13.81 -2.60 -7.71
CA ASN A 64 15.05 -2.77 -8.48
C ASN A 64 16.24 -3.24 -7.63
N ASP A 65 16.01 -3.58 -6.35
CA ASP A 65 16.94 -4.27 -5.43
C ASP A 65 16.41 -5.69 -5.16
#